data_AF-A0A971PWL1-F1
#
_entry.id   AF-A0A971PWL1-F1
#
_cell.length_a   1.000
_cell.length_b   1.000
_cell.length_c   1.000
_cell.angle_alpha   90.00
_cell.angle_beta   90.00
_cell.angle_gamma   90.00
#
_symmetry.space_group_name_H-M   'P 1'
#
loop_
_entity.id
_entity.type
_entity.pdbx_description
1 polymer ?
#
loop_
_entity_poly.entity_id
_entity_poly.type
_entity_poly.pdbx_seq_one_letter_code
_entity_poly.pdbx_strand_id
1 'polypeptide(L)'
;MRKRLFNRKFIPIVLCLMLVMTGIAGCSNTEKASKTDSEPEVTTLTITDMAGRDVVVPKEIKKIFSAVPIGTVMLYTINPDLLAAKNFKLSELEKKYTTEAYHNLPVLGTYIMGDTANEEDILKLAPDVIIYAGFIDDSWKAKVDEAQKRLEIPVIMVDGDLKGAPAAYEFLGKLLGEEEKAQKLSKYCQNTLTEAEKIASQIPEEKRLRMYYASGEDGLMTYAAGNLHAELIDIVGGKNFADAKLGSPYQNTRLSAEQLIKWNPQIIVANKVEARGGEGGAASLRARILGNSALNNLDAVKNGQVYEIPCAPFSWFGQPPSVARILGIKWLGNLTYPDQFKYDIEKETKEFYKTFYSYDLSDKDFAELTSNALRK
;
A
#
# COMPACT_ATOMS: atom_id res chain seq x y z
N MET A 1 -78.29 -32.89 14.44
CA MET A 1 -79.71 -32.46 14.29
C MET A 1 -80.45 -32.78 15.60
N ARG A 2 -80.78 -31.74 16.41
CA ARG A 2 -81.52 -31.77 17.71
C ARG A 2 -80.82 -32.56 18.86
N LYS A 3 -80.73 -32.16 20.13
CA LYS A 3 -81.57 -31.38 21.08
C LYS A 3 -80.64 -30.73 22.15
N ARG A 4 -80.81 -29.44 22.54
CA ARG A 4 -81.44 -28.89 23.79
C ARG A 4 -80.92 -29.49 25.11
N LEU A 5 -80.79 -28.82 26.26
CA LEU A 5 -80.65 -27.44 26.78
C LEU A 5 -80.73 -27.60 28.32
N PHE A 6 -79.99 -26.79 29.09
CA PHE A 6 -80.13 -26.47 30.54
C PHE A 6 -79.96 -27.64 31.55
N ASN A 7 -79.36 -27.49 32.74
CA ASN A 7 -79.61 -26.47 33.76
C ASN A 7 -78.66 -26.69 34.99
N ARG A 8 -78.67 -25.70 35.90
CA ARG A 8 -78.33 -25.69 37.37
C ARG A 8 -77.09 -24.87 37.74
N LYS A 9 -77.23 -23.60 38.17
CA LYS A 9 -77.86 -23.00 39.40
C LYS A 9 -76.88 -23.00 40.61
N PHE A 10 -76.49 -21.80 41.08
CA PHE A 10 -76.83 -21.22 42.39
C PHE A 10 -75.78 -20.17 42.86
N ILE A 11 -76.21 -18.92 42.97
CA ILE A 11 -75.68 -17.85 43.85
C ILE A 11 -76.89 -17.45 44.72
N PRO A 12 -76.74 -17.25 46.05
CA PRO A 12 -76.85 -15.88 46.59
C PRO A 12 -75.93 -15.55 47.80
N ILE A 13 -75.26 -14.37 47.85
CA ILE A 13 -75.62 -13.05 48.46
C ILE A 13 -75.20 -12.94 49.95
N VAL A 14 -74.67 -11.74 50.30
CA VAL A 14 -74.70 -10.99 51.59
C VAL A 14 -73.36 -11.02 52.37
N LEU A 15 -72.79 -9.97 52.97
CA LEU A 15 -72.82 -8.48 52.91
C LEU A 15 -71.86 -8.01 54.04
N CYS A 16 -71.11 -6.93 53.81
CA CYS A 16 -70.55 -5.98 54.80
C CYS A 16 -69.76 -6.47 56.05
N LEU A 17 -68.51 -6.00 56.20
CA LEU A 17 -68.17 -5.02 57.25
C LEU A 17 -66.80 -4.39 57.01
N MET A 18 -66.78 -3.06 56.84
CA MET A 18 -65.59 -2.22 57.00
C MET A 18 -65.28 -2.08 58.49
N LEU A 19 -63.99 -2.14 58.84
CA LEU A 19 -63.47 -1.46 60.03
C LEU A 19 -62.06 -0.94 59.72
N VAL A 20 -61.96 0.39 59.76
CA VAL A 20 -60.75 1.21 59.61
C VAL A 20 -60.18 1.48 61.01
N MET A 21 -58.83 1.55 61.09
CA MET A 21 -57.93 2.15 62.09
C MET A 21 -56.80 1.15 62.43
N THR A 22 -55.50 1.44 62.45
CA THR A 22 -54.71 2.68 62.34
C THR A 22 -53.23 2.28 62.18
N GLY A 23 -52.50 3.06 61.37
CA GLY A 23 -51.08 3.42 61.51
C GLY A 23 -50.02 2.40 61.97
N ILE A 24 -49.16 1.99 61.04
CA ILE A 24 -47.71 1.96 61.29
C ILE A 24 -47.03 2.65 60.10
N ALA A 25 -46.38 3.78 60.39
CA ALA A 25 -45.42 4.40 59.50
C ALA A 25 -44.20 3.48 59.38
N GLY A 26 -44.02 2.91 58.18
CA GLY A 26 -42.81 2.22 57.78
C GLY A 26 -42.27 2.88 56.54
N CYS A 27 -41.29 3.77 56.70
CA CYS A 27 -40.44 4.23 55.61
C CYS A 27 -39.63 3.03 55.10
N SER A 28 -40.05 2.43 53.99
CA SER A 28 -39.17 1.60 53.18
C SER A 28 -38.75 2.39 51.94
N ASN A 29 -37.45 2.63 51.89
CA ASN A 29 -36.71 3.30 50.83
C ASN A 29 -37.04 2.62 49.49
N THR A 30 -37.85 3.27 48.66
CA THR A 30 -38.11 2.78 47.30
C THR A 30 -36.90 3.15 46.46
N GLU A 31 -35.94 2.23 46.37
CA GLU A 31 -34.95 2.23 45.31
C GLU A 31 -35.70 2.27 43.98
N LYS A 32 -35.73 3.45 43.36
CA LYS A 32 -35.94 3.58 41.93
C LYS A 32 -34.81 2.81 41.28
N ALA A 33 -35.10 1.56 40.89
CA ALA A 33 -34.35 0.85 39.87
C ALA A 33 -34.43 1.69 38.60
N SER A 34 -33.47 2.60 38.43
CA SER A 34 -33.14 3.19 37.14
C SER A 34 -32.57 2.05 36.31
N LYS A 35 -33.46 1.39 35.54
CA LYS A 35 -33.04 0.66 34.35
C LYS A 35 -32.46 1.72 33.41
N THR A 36 -31.15 1.90 33.52
CA THR A 36 -30.37 2.43 32.41
C THR A 36 -30.35 1.28 31.41
N ASP A 37 -31.26 1.31 30.43
CA ASP A 37 -31.08 0.55 29.21
C ASP A 37 -29.81 1.11 28.56
N SER A 38 -28.66 0.55 28.91
CA SER A 38 -27.43 0.74 28.16
C SER A 38 -27.66 0.10 26.79
N GLU A 39 -27.83 0.94 25.78
CA GLU A 39 -27.80 0.55 24.37
C GLU A 39 -26.60 -0.38 24.15
N PRO A 40 -26.75 -1.55 23.49
CA PRO A 40 -25.65 -2.49 23.35
C PRO A 40 -24.45 -1.80 22.72
N GLU A 41 -23.30 -1.86 23.38
CA GLU A 41 -22.09 -1.22 22.91
C GLU A 41 -21.72 -1.77 21.53
N VAL A 42 -21.78 -0.92 20.51
CA VAL A 42 -21.44 -1.28 19.14
C VAL A 42 -19.92 -1.49 19.07
N THR A 43 -19.49 -2.75 19.09
CA THR A 43 -18.08 -3.17 19.06
C THR A 43 -17.53 -3.38 17.64
N THR A 44 -18.41 -3.47 16.65
CA THR A 44 -18.06 -3.68 15.24
C THR A 44 -18.77 -2.69 14.33
N LEU A 45 -18.20 -2.46 13.15
CA LEU A 45 -18.76 -1.63 12.09
C LEU A 45 -18.71 -2.40 10.78
N THR A 46 -19.73 -2.23 9.94
CA THR A 46 -19.67 -2.69 8.55
C THR A 46 -19.13 -1.55 7.69
N ILE A 47 -18.07 -1.83 6.95
CA ILE A 47 -17.52 -0.92 5.94
C ILE A 47 -17.68 -1.54 4.55
N THR A 48 -17.75 -0.71 3.51
CA THR A 48 -17.62 -1.17 2.13
C THR A 48 -16.18 -0.90 1.69
N ASP A 49 -15.44 -1.95 1.33
CA ASP A 49 -14.05 -1.82 0.89
C ASP A 49 -13.93 -1.31 -0.56
N MET A 50 -12.70 -1.09 -1.05
CA MET A 50 -12.50 -0.56 -2.41
C MET A 50 -12.89 -1.55 -3.52
N ALA A 51 -13.10 -2.83 -3.18
CA ALA A 51 -13.60 -3.85 -4.09
C ALA A 51 -15.14 -3.94 -4.09
N GLY A 52 -15.83 -3.11 -3.30
CA GLY A 52 -17.27 -3.09 -3.17
C GLY A 52 -17.82 -4.19 -2.26
N ARG A 53 -16.98 -4.81 -1.42
CA ARG A 53 -17.42 -5.84 -0.48
C ARG A 53 -17.78 -5.21 0.86
N ASP A 54 -18.86 -5.67 1.47
CA ASP A 54 -19.21 -5.32 2.84
C ASP A 54 -18.41 -6.20 3.81
N VAL A 55 -17.60 -5.57 4.66
CA VAL A 55 -16.70 -6.24 5.60
C VAL A 55 -16.99 -5.73 7.01
N VAL A 56 -17.21 -6.66 7.94
CA VAL A 56 -17.38 -6.34 9.37
C VAL A 56 -16.01 -6.24 10.02
N VAL A 57 -15.71 -5.08 10.59
CA VAL A 57 -14.43 -4.79 11.25
C VAL A 57 -14.67 -4.37 12.70
N PRO A 58 -13.69 -4.52 13.61
CA PRO A 58 -13.76 -3.90 14.93
C PRO A 58 -13.91 -2.38 14.81
N LYS A 59 -14.66 -1.78 15.74
CA LYS A 59 -14.83 -0.31 15.79
C LYS A 59 -13.52 0.42 16.06
N GLU A 60 -12.60 -0.22 16.79
CA GLU A 60 -11.27 0.30 17.09
C GLU A 60 -10.23 -0.70 16.56
N ILE A 61 -9.40 -0.25 15.61
CA ILE A 61 -8.33 -1.05 15.00
C ILE A 61 -7.00 -0.64 15.61
N LYS A 62 -6.31 -1.57 16.26
CA LYS A 62 -5.04 -1.35 16.97
C LYS A 62 -3.88 -2.12 16.36
N LYS A 63 -4.18 -3.22 15.67
CA LYS A 63 -3.18 -4.14 15.15
C LYS A 63 -3.51 -4.57 13.72
N ILE A 64 -2.64 -4.24 12.79
CA ILE A 64 -2.85 -4.48 11.36
C ILE A 64 -1.70 -5.28 10.78
N PHE A 65 -2.05 -6.24 9.92
CA PHE A 65 -1.10 -6.88 9.03
C PHE A 65 -1.47 -6.57 7.58
N SER A 66 -0.54 -6.08 6.77
CA SER A 66 -0.77 -6.03 5.33
C SER A 66 -0.30 -7.34 4.70
N ALA A 67 -1.18 -7.96 3.93
CA ALA A 67 -0.90 -9.19 3.18
C ALA A 67 0.21 -8.99 2.15
N VAL A 68 0.41 -7.76 1.64
CA VAL A 68 1.37 -7.45 0.57
C VAL A 68 2.23 -6.22 0.85
N PRO A 69 3.46 -6.12 0.28
CA PRO A 69 4.39 -5.01 0.51
C PRO A 69 3.81 -3.60 0.28
N ILE A 70 2.95 -3.43 -0.72
CA ILE A 70 2.35 -2.12 -1.06
C ILE A 70 1.58 -1.58 0.15
N GLY A 71 0.73 -2.41 0.76
CA GLY A 71 -0.07 -2.02 1.91
C GLY A 71 0.78 -1.81 3.16
N THR A 72 1.86 -2.59 3.36
CA THR A 72 2.79 -2.35 4.48
C THR A 72 3.42 -0.97 4.39
N VAL A 73 3.86 -0.56 3.19
CA VAL A 73 4.44 0.78 3.01
C VAL A 73 3.38 1.87 3.16
N MET A 74 2.16 1.69 2.67
CA MET A 74 1.07 2.66 2.88
C MET A 74 0.71 2.82 4.35
N LEU A 75 0.61 1.72 5.10
CA LEU A 75 0.31 1.77 6.54
C LEU A 75 1.47 2.42 7.32
N TYR A 76 2.72 2.12 6.94
CA TYR A 76 3.90 2.75 7.53
C TYR A 76 3.89 4.28 7.36
N THR A 77 3.42 4.79 6.22
CA THR A 77 3.40 6.23 5.95
C THR A 77 2.22 6.96 6.61
N ILE A 78 1.13 6.24 6.91
CA ILE A 78 -0.03 6.76 7.65
C ILE A 78 0.26 6.73 9.14
N ASN A 79 0.34 5.52 9.72
CA ASN A 79 0.55 5.28 11.13
C ASN A 79 1.32 3.95 11.33
N PRO A 80 2.64 4.01 11.52
CA PRO A 80 3.47 2.82 11.69
C PRO A 80 3.22 2.08 13.02
N ASP A 81 2.58 2.71 14.01
CA ASP A 81 2.34 2.09 15.32
C ASP A 81 1.23 1.03 15.27
N LEU A 82 0.37 1.08 14.24
CA LEU A 82 -0.66 0.05 14.00
C LEU A 82 -0.10 -1.20 13.32
N LEU A 83 1.10 -1.14 12.73
CA LEU A 83 1.69 -2.27 12.03
C LEU A 83 2.18 -3.33 13.01
N ALA A 84 1.69 -4.56 12.82
CA ALA A 84 2.01 -5.69 13.66
C ALA A 84 3.19 -6.53 13.14
N ALA A 85 3.42 -6.49 11.83
CA ALA A 85 4.46 -7.23 11.14
C ALA A 85 4.81 -6.56 9.80
N LYS A 86 5.93 -6.97 9.21
CA LYS A 86 6.37 -6.54 7.87
C LYS A 86 6.52 -7.73 6.90
N ASN A 87 6.37 -7.47 5.60
CA ASN A 87 6.49 -8.51 4.58
C ASN A 87 7.95 -8.84 4.21
N PHE A 88 8.92 -8.01 4.60
CA PHE A 88 10.31 -8.16 4.18
C PHE A 88 11.26 -7.66 5.26
N LYS A 89 12.50 -8.16 5.22
CA LYS A 89 13.58 -7.65 6.06
C LYS A 89 14.09 -6.32 5.52
N LEU A 90 14.38 -5.38 6.43
CA LEU A 90 15.06 -4.13 6.12
C LEU A 90 16.57 -4.33 6.10
N SER A 91 17.27 -3.72 5.14
CA SER A 91 18.73 -3.54 5.26
C SER A 91 19.10 -2.40 6.19
N GLU A 92 20.39 -2.32 6.52
CA GLU A 92 20.95 -1.20 7.29
C GLU A 92 20.72 0.15 6.60
N LEU A 93 20.76 0.20 5.27
CA LEU A 93 20.47 1.42 4.52
C LEU A 93 19.01 1.84 4.67
N GLU A 94 18.08 0.90 4.66
CA GLU A 94 16.65 1.21 4.81
C GLU A 94 16.32 1.63 6.24
N LYS A 95 16.93 0.95 7.22
CA LYS A 95 16.80 1.30 8.64
C LYS A 95 17.19 2.75 8.95
N LYS A 96 18.17 3.31 8.23
CA LYS A 96 18.58 4.72 8.37
C LYS A 96 17.39 5.70 8.22
N TYR A 97 16.41 5.37 7.40
CA TYR A 97 15.29 6.24 7.06
C TYR A 97 13.95 5.78 7.62
N THR A 98 13.96 4.81 8.53
CA THR A 98 12.75 4.29 9.17
C THR A 98 12.83 4.32 10.69
N THR A 99 11.69 4.16 11.35
CA THR A 99 11.63 4.22 12.82
C THR A 99 12.17 2.95 13.47
N GLU A 100 12.73 3.08 14.67
CA GLU A 100 13.22 1.94 15.45
C GLU A 100 12.11 0.91 15.75
N ALA A 101 10.90 1.38 16.04
CA ALA A 101 9.73 0.52 16.23
C ALA A 101 9.49 -0.37 15.00
N TYR A 102 9.57 0.19 13.79
CA TYR A 102 9.41 -0.54 12.54
C TYR A 102 10.54 -1.56 12.29
N HIS A 103 11.77 -1.27 12.74
CA HIS A 103 12.89 -2.21 12.68
C HIS A 103 12.59 -3.50 13.44
N ASN A 104 11.94 -3.38 14.60
CA ASN A 104 11.72 -4.47 15.55
C ASN A 104 10.48 -5.32 15.25
N LEU A 105 9.63 -4.93 14.30
CA LEU A 105 8.48 -5.75 13.90
C LEU A 105 8.89 -7.13 13.36
N PRO A 106 8.14 -8.21 13.63
CA PRO A 106 8.40 -9.51 13.02
C PRO A 106 8.25 -9.45 11.49
N VAL A 107 9.03 -10.29 10.79
CA VAL A 107 8.94 -10.46 9.33
C VAL A 107 8.10 -11.70 9.06
N LEU A 108 6.90 -11.53 8.51
CA LEU A 108 6.01 -12.64 8.19
C LEU A 108 6.06 -13.02 6.72
N GLY A 109 6.44 -12.10 5.83
CA GLY A 109 6.35 -12.35 4.39
C GLY A 109 5.02 -11.90 3.78
N THR A 110 4.78 -12.30 2.54
CA THR A 110 3.57 -11.98 1.78
C THR A 110 2.51 -13.08 1.96
N TYR A 111 1.23 -12.72 1.96
CA TYR A 111 0.08 -13.61 2.02
C TYR A 111 -0.92 -13.26 0.90
N ILE A 112 -1.71 -14.22 0.43
CA ILE A 112 -2.64 -14.14 -0.72
C ILE A 112 -1.94 -14.02 -2.10
N MET A 113 -0.83 -13.27 -2.19
CA MET A 113 -0.06 -13.08 -3.41
C MET A 113 1.36 -13.65 -3.30
N GLY A 114 1.60 -14.82 -3.91
CA GLY A 114 2.95 -15.42 -3.93
C GLY A 114 3.43 -15.87 -2.55
N ASP A 115 2.48 -16.34 -1.74
CA ASP A 115 2.54 -16.61 -0.31
C ASP A 115 3.88 -17.13 0.19
N THR A 116 4.49 -16.36 1.08
CA THR A 116 5.68 -16.74 1.85
C THR A 116 5.41 -16.73 3.36
N ALA A 117 4.32 -16.08 3.78
CA ALA A 117 3.84 -16.11 5.16
C ALA A 117 3.08 -17.39 5.45
N ASN A 118 3.28 -17.94 6.65
CA ASN A 118 2.47 -19.05 7.15
C ASN A 118 1.26 -18.49 7.92
N GLU A 119 0.08 -19.06 7.66
CA GLU A 119 -1.17 -18.74 8.35
C GLU A 119 -1.09 -18.92 9.86
N GLU A 120 -0.38 -19.93 10.36
CA GLU A 120 -0.22 -20.11 11.81
C GLU A 120 0.42 -18.89 12.48
N ASP A 121 1.37 -18.24 11.81
CA ASP A 121 2.05 -17.08 12.35
C ASP A 121 1.17 -15.81 12.25
N ILE A 122 0.33 -15.72 11.21
CA ILE A 122 -0.70 -14.68 11.11
C ILE A 122 -1.74 -14.85 12.23
N LEU A 123 -2.19 -16.07 12.50
CA LEU A 123 -3.14 -16.36 13.59
C LEU A 123 -2.53 -16.06 14.96
N LYS A 124 -1.26 -16.41 15.19
CA LYS A 124 -0.53 -16.05 16.44
C LYS A 124 -0.35 -14.55 16.58
N LEU A 125 -0.14 -13.83 15.47
CA LEU A 125 -0.04 -12.37 15.48
C LEU A 125 -1.37 -11.73 15.94
N ALA A 126 -2.49 -12.38 15.61
CA ALA A 126 -3.85 -11.98 15.92
C ALA A 126 -4.10 -10.49 15.56
N PRO A 127 -3.95 -10.09 14.29
CA PRO A 127 -4.31 -8.75 13.84
C PRO A 127 -5.83 -8.55 13.87
N ASP A 128 -6.26 -7.33 14.14
CA ASP A 128 -7.68 -6.94 14.12
C ASP A 128 -8.24 -6.99 12.70
N VAL A 129 -7.41 -6.58 11.73
CA VAL A 129 -7.72 -6.63 10.30
C VAL A 129 -6.47 -6.94 9.48
N ILE A 130 -6.67 -7.52 8.30
CA ILE A 130 -5.65 -7.69 7.27
C ILE A 130 -5.96 -6.76 6.10
N ILE A 131 -4.94 -6.05 5.59
CA ILE A 131 -5.06 -5.23 4.38
C ILE A 131 -4.50 -5.98 3.18
N TYR A 132 -5.30 -6.19 2.14
CA TYR A 132 -4.83 -6.60 0.82
C TYR A 132 -4.83 -5.39 -0.11
N ALA A 133 -3.68 -4.73 -0.24
CA ALA A 133 -3.49 -3.58 -1.14
C ALA A 133 -2.92 -4.04 -2.49
N GLY A 134 -3.81 -4.37 -3.43
CA GLY A 134 -3.42 -5.02 -4.69
C GLY A 134 -4.46 -4.82 -5.80
N PHE A 135 -4.48 -5.75 -6.75
CA PHE A 135 -5.43 -5.69 -7.85
C PHE A 135 -6.87 -5.92 -7.38
N ILE A 136 -7.79 -5.11 -7.90
CA ILE A 136 -9.22 -5.22 -7.62
C ILE A 136 -9.92 -5.83 -8.84
N ASP A 137 -10.14 -7.15 -8.78
CA ASP A 137 -10.93 -7.91 -9.74
C ASP A 137 -11.59 -9.11 -9.05
N ASP A 138 -12.49 -9.80 -9.75
CA ASP A 138 -13.27 -10.90 -9.18
C ASP A 138 -12.40 -12.11 -8.80
N SER A 139 -11.24 -12.31 -9.44
CA SER A 139 -10.31 -13.38 -9.08
C SER A 139 -9.66 -13.10 -7.73
N TRP A 140 -9.21 -11.86 -7.50
CA TRP A 140 -8.63 -11.47 -6.24
C TRP A 140 -9.66 -11.36 -5.12
N LYS A 141 -10.88 -10.89 -5.40
CA LYS A 141 -12.00 -10.93 -4.43
C LYS A 141 -12.22 -12.34 -3.90
N ALA A 142 -12.31 -13.34 -4.79
CA ALA A 142 -12.52 -14.73 -4.39
C ALA A 142 -11.40 -15.26 -3.49
N LYS A 143 -10.13 -14.97 -3.82
CA LYS A 143 -8.97 -15.36 -2.99
C LYS A 143 -8.98 -14.68 -1.62
N VAL A 144 -9.34 -13.39 -1.58
CA VAL A 144 -9.43 -12.64 -0.32
C VAL A 144 -10.60 -13.16 0.53
N ASP A 145 -11.73 -13.49 -0.06
CA ASP A 145 -12.88 -14.08 0.65
C ASP A 145 -12.53 -15.46 1.24
N GLU A 146 -11.81 -16.30 0.49
CA GLU A 146 -11.31 -17.59 0.97
C GLU A 146 -10.34 -17.41 2.15
N ALA A 147 -9.39 -16.47 2.02
CA ALA A 147 -8.44 -16.15 3.07
C ALA A 147 -9.13 -15.63 4.34
N GLN A 148 -10.11 -14.72 4.21
CA GLN A 148 -10.90 -14.19 5.31
C GLN A 148 -11.67 -15.30 6.02
N LYS A 149 -12.33 -16.19 5.26
CA LYS A 149 -13.09 -17.32 5.83
C LYS A 149 -12.19 -18.29 6.60
N ARG A 150 -10.99 -18.56 6.08
CA ARG A 150 -10.05 -19.52 6.67
C ARG A 150 -9.37 -19.00 7.93
N LEU A 151 -9.02 -17.72 7.94
CA LEU A 151 -8.38 -17.09 9.09
C LEU A 151 -9.38 -16.61 10.15
N GLU A 152 -10.65 -16.42 9.78
CA GLU A 152 -11.66 -15.76 10.62
C GLU A 152 -11.24 -14.35 11.07
N ILE A 153 -10.40 -13.69 10.26
CA ILE A 153 -9.93 -12.30 10.46
C ILE A 153 -10.43 -11.47 9.27
N PRO A 154 -11.02 -10.27 9.48
CA PRO A 154 -11.43 -9.41 8.39
C PRO A 154 -10.28 -9.07 7.45
N VAL A 155 -10.47 -9.27 6.15
CA VAL A 155 -9.50 -8.90 5.12
C VAL A 155 -10.12 -7.84 4.23
N ILE A 156 -9.51 -6.65 4.19
CA ILE A 156 -10.02 -5.46 3.51
C ILE A 156 -9.23 -5.24 2.22
N MET A 157 -9.92 -5.12 1.08
CA MET A 157 -9.27 -4.83 -0.19
C MET A 157 -9.10 -3.33 -0.39
N VAL A 158 -7.88 -2.94 -0.75
CA VAL A 158 -7.46 -1.58 -1.07
C VAL A 158 -6.83 -1.59 -2.45
N ASP A 159 -7.08 -0.56 -3.25
CA ASP A 159 -6.47 -0.46 -4.58
C ASP A 159 -4.95 -0.25 -4.45
N GLY A 160 -4.19 -1.21 -4.96
CA GLY A 160 -2.72 -1.17 -4.96
C GLY A 160 -2.10 -0.46 -6.16
N ASP A 161 -2.91 -0.02 -7.14
CA ASP A 161 -2.43 0.73 -8.31
C ASP A 161 -1.85 2.09 -7.88
N LEU A 162 -0.76 2.51 -8.52
CA LEU A 162 -0.14 3.78 -8.22
C LEU A 162 -1.08 4.96 -8.48
N LYS A 163 -1.92 4.89 -9.51
CA LYS A 163 -2.94 5.89 -9.83
C LYS A 163 -4.10 5.86 -8.83
N GLY A 164 -4.38 4.71 -8.24
CA GLY A 164 -5.36 4.53 -7.16
C GLY A 164 -4.89 5.04 -5.79
N ALA A 165 -3.59 5.31 -5.63
CA ALA A 165 -3.00 5.70 -4.36
C ALA A 165 -3.70 6.87 -3.63
N PRO A 166 -4.17 7.96 -4.29
CA PRO A 166 -4.91 9.02 -3.59
C PRO A 166 -6.18 8.51 -2.90
N ALA A 167 -7.00 7.75 -3.63
CA ALA A 167 -8.23 7.16 -3.08
C ALA A 167 -7.94 6.11 -2.00
N ALA A 168 -6.88 5.32 -2.18
CA ALA A 168 -6.41 4.36 -1.19
C ALA A 168 -6.02 5.03 0.14
N TYR A 169 -5.29 6.15 0.10
CA TYR A 169 -4.97 6.92 1.30
C TYR A 169 -6.23 7.46 1.97
N GLU A 170 -7.17 8.05 1.24
CA GLU A 170 -8.42 8.57 1.82
C GLU A 170 -9.25 7.47 2.48
N PHE A 171 -9.32 6.30 1.84
CA PHE A 171 -10.00 5.13 2.39
C PHE A 171 -9.33 4.65 3.69
N LEU A 172 -8.01 4.43 3.65
CA LEU A 172 -7.26 3.99 4.83
C LEU A 172 -7.31 5.03 5.95
N GLY A 173 -7.25 6.32 5.64
CA GLY A 173 -7.39 7.40 6.63
C GLY A 173 -8.70 7.30 7.40
N LYS A 174 -9.83 7.14 6.70
CA LYS A 174 -11.15 6.97 7.34
C LYS A 174 -11.26 5.67 8.14
N LEU A 175 -10.68 4.58 7.62
CA LEU A 175 -10.68 3.28 8.30
C LEU A 175 -9.91 3.34 9.62
N LEU A 176 -8.82 4.11 9.66
CA LEU A 176 -7.87 4.14 10.78
C LEU A 176 -8.06 5.33 11.73
N GLY A 177 -8.94 6.29 11.41
CA GLY A 177 -9.09 7.53 12.16
C GLY A 177 -7.90 8.49 11.99
N GLU A 178 -7.24 8.43 10.83
CA GLU A 178 -6.03 9.18 10.48
C GLU A 178 -6.28 10.13 9.29
N GLU A 179 -7.49 10.70 9.20
CA GLU A 179 -7.95 11.43 8.01
C GLU A 179 -7.08 12.63 7.64
N GLU A 180 -6.60 13.42 8.62
CA GLU A 180 -5.78 14.60 8.34
C GLU A 180 -4.44 14.20 7.68
N LYS A 181 -3.76 13.22 8.27
CA LYS A 181 -2.50 12.69 7.76
C LYS A 181 -2.71 12.08 6.38
N ALA A 182 -3.72 11.22 6.24
CA ALA A 182 -4.05 10.55 4.99
C ALA A 182 -4.44 11.54 3.88
N GLN A 183 -5.18 12.61 4.19
CA GLN A 183 -5.54 13.64 3.22
C GLN A 183 -4.31 14.36 2.67
N LYS A 184 -3.31 14.64 3.52
CA LYS A 184 -2.03 15.21 3.07
C LYS A 184 -1.30 14.28 2.11
N LEU A 185 -1.24 12.98 2.42
CA LEU A 185 -0.61 11.97 1.57
C LEU A 185 -1.36 11.81 0.24
N SER A 186 -2.70 11.71 0.28
CA SER A 186 -3.58 11.66 -0.90
C SER A 186 -3.33 12.85 -1.82
N LYS A 187 -3.34 14.07 -1.26
CA LYS A 187 -3.15 15.29 -2.05
C LYS A 187 -1.79 15.35 -2.73
N TYR A 188 -0.74 14.93 -2.06
CA TYR A 188 0.61 14.87 -2.64
C TYR A 188 0.65 13.89 -3.82
N CYS A 189 0.09 12.69 -3.66
CA CYS A 189 -0.01 11.69 -4.72
C CYS A 189 -0.80 12.23 -5.92
N GLN A 190 -2.00 12.78 -5.67
CA GLN A 190 -2.88 13.29 -6.70
C GLN A 190 -2.23 14.42 -7.51
N ASN A 191 -1.62 15.39 -6.83
CA ASN A 191 -0.98 16.53 -7.50
C ASN A 191 0.16 16.05 -8.40
N THR A 192 1.01 15.15 -7.89
CA THR A 192 2.17 14.63 -8.65
C THR A 192 1.73 13.84 -9.89
N LEU A 193 0.73 12.97 -9.74
CA LEU A 193 0.20 12.18 -10.86
C LEU A 193 -0.43 13.08 -11.92
N THR A 194 -1.31 14.01 -11.53
CA THR A 194 -1.98 14.92 -12.46
C THR A 194 -0.99 15.83 -13.18
N GLU A 195 0.02 16.34 -12.48
CA GLU A 195 1.06 17.17 -13.10
C GLU A 195 1.87 16.36 -14.11
N ALA A 196 2.31 15.15 -13.75
CA ALA A 196 3.09 14.31 -14.65
C ALA A 196 2.30 13.89 -15.89
N GLU A 197 1.04 13.47 -15.74
CA GLU A 197 0.18 13.12 -16.87
C GLU A 197 -0.06 14.32 -17.79
N LYS A 198 -0.28 15.51 -17.21
CA LYS A 198 -0.42 16.75 -17.99
C LYS A 198 0.83 17.04 -18.79
N ILE A 199 2.01 16.98 -18.17
CA ILE A 199 3.29 17.23 -18.86
C ILE A 199 3.51 16.17 -19.96
N ALA A 200 3.35 14.89 -19.62
CA ALA A 200 3.56 13.78 -20.55
C ALA A 200 2.64 13.86 -21.79
N SER A 201 1.40 14.32 -21.62
CA SER A 201 0.45 14.52 -22.73
C SER A 201 0.90 15.58 -23.75
N GLN A 202 1.78 16.48 -23.34
CA GLN A 202 2.32 17.55 -24.19
C GLN A 202 3.61 17.14 -24.92
N ILE A 203 4.16 15.97 -24.63
CA ILE A 203 5.36 15.44 -25.28
C ILE A 203 4.94 14.69 -26.55
N PRO A 204 5.27 15.19 -27.75
CA PRO A 204 4.96 14.51 -29.01
C PRO A 204 5.60 13.12 -29.07
N GLU A 205 4.93 12.17 -29.74
CA GLU A 205 5.37 10.78 -29.81
C GLU A 205 6.81 10.64 -30.33
N GLU A 206 7.18 11.42 -31.35
CA GLU A 206 8.50 11.43 -31.97
C GLU A 206 9.60 12.00 -31.05
N LYS A 207 9.23 12.74 -30.01
CA LYS A 207 10.16 13.28 -29.00
C LYS A 207 10.26 12.42 -27.75
N ARG A 208 9.47 11.36 -27.63
CA ARG A 208 9.52 10.47 -26.46
C ARG A 208 10.84 9.72 -26.42
N LEU A 209 11.55 9.87 -25.30
CA LEU A 209 12.83 9.23 -25.07
C LEU A 209 12.67 7.72 -24.95
N ARG A 210 13.55 6.98 -25.64
CA ARG A 210 13.65 5.54 -25.52
C ARG A 210 14.33 5.18 -24.21
N MET A 211 13.62 4.50 -23.32
CA MET A 211 14.09 4.19 -21.97
C MET A 211 14.17 2.69 -21.76
N TYR A 212 15.15 2.28 -20.94
CA TYR A 212 15.34 0.88 -20.58
C TYR A 212 15.50 0.75 -19.06
N TYR A 213 14.65 -0.08 -18.44
CA TYR A 213 14.81 -0.44 -17.04
C TYR A 213 15.66 -1.71 -16.93
N ALA A 214 16.94 -1.52 -16.58
CA ALA A 214 17.88 -2.60 -16.38
C ALA A 214 17.72 -3.22 -14.98
N SER A 215 17.57 -4.53 -14.95
CA SER A 215 17.54 -5.37 -13.75
C SER A 215 18.34 -6.66 -13.98
N GLY A 216 18.34 -7.57 -13.00
CA GLY A 216 19.17 -8.78 -13.04
C GLY A 216 20.66 -8.49 -12.82
N GLU A 217 21.49 -9.50 -12.97
CA GLU A 217 22.92 -9.41 -12.65
C GLU A 217 23.76 -8.71 -13.74
N ASP A 218 23.32 -8.73 -14.98
CA ASP A 218 24.09 -8.21 -16.12
C ASP A 218 23.40 -7.01 -16.79
N GLY A 219 22.25 -6.60 -16.26
CA GLY A 219 21.44 -5.53 -16.81
C GLY A 219 20.67 -5.94 -18.06
N LEU A 220 20.53 -7.24 -18.34
CA LEU A 220 19.78 -7.75 -19.49
C LEU A 220 18.37 -8.24 -19.12
N MET A 221 17.89 -7.98 -17.90
CA MET A 221 16.49 -8.23 -17.52
C MET A 221 15.72 -6.91 -17.48
N THR A 222 14.48 -6.88 -17.98
CA THR A 222 13.62 -5.68 -17.97
C THR A 222 12.17 -6.01 -17.70
N TYR A 223 11.35 -5.00 -17.42
CA TYR A 223 9.91 -5.11 -17.29
C TYR A 223 9.21 -4.49 -18.51
N ALA A 224 8.13 -5.13 -18.95
CA ALA A 224 7.32 -4.66 -20.07
C ALA A 224 6.54 -3.38 -19.74
N ALA A 225 6.14 -2.63 -20.76
CA ALA A 225 5.21 -1.52 -20.66
C ALA A 225 3.90 -1.98 -20.03
N GLY A 226 3.32 -1.14 -19.17
CA GLY A 226 2.16 -1.51 -18.35
C GLY A 226 2.45 -2.46 -17.18
N ASN A 227 3.69 -2.95 -17.00
CA ASN A 227 4.07 -3.62 -15.75
C ASN A 227 4.27 -2.56 -14.66
N LEU A 228 3.71 -2.82 -13.48
CA LEU A 228 3.78 -1.94 -12.29
C LEU A 228 5.22 -1.53 -11.88
N HIS A 229 6.24 -2.31 -12.21
CA HIS A 229 7.65 -2.01 -11.94
C HIS A 229 8.27 -1.02 -12.94
N ALA A 230 7.66 -0.86 -14.13
CA ALA A 230 8.12 0.04 -15.20
C ALA A 230 7.12 1.14 -15.57
N GLU A 231 5.94 1.17 -14.94
CA GLU A 231 4.84 2.09 -15.26
C GLU A 231 5.25 3.57 -15.22
N LEU A 232 6.26 3.94 -14.42
CA LEU A 232 6.79 5.30 -14.35
C LEU A 232 7.31 5.80 -15.70
N ILE A 233 7.87 4.90 -16.53
CA ILE A 233 8.35 5.25 -17.87
C ILE A 233 7.19 5.80 -18.69
N ASP A 234 6.03 5.16 -18.64
CA ASP A 234 4.84 5.57 -19.38
C ASP A 234 4.25 6.85 -18.77
N ILE A 235 4.21 6.97 -17.43
CA ILE A 235 3.68 8.15 -16.72
C ILE A 235 4.44 9.43 -17.06
N VAL A 236 5.77 9.38 -17.17
CA VAL A 236 6.58 10.57 -17.51
C VAL A 236 6.64 10.85 -19.02
N GLY A 237 5.95 10.06 -19.85
CA GLY A 237 5.94 10.20 -21.31
C GLY A 237 7.16 9.59 -21.99
N GLY A 238 7.86 8.66 -21.36
CA GLY A 238 8.91 7.85 -21.97
C GLY A 238 8.35 6.79 -22.92
N LYS A 239 9.24 6.17 -23.70
CA LYS A 239 8.93 5.01 -24.53
C LYS A 239 9.66 3.78 -23.98
N ASN A 240 8.92 2.89 -23.32
CA ASN A 240 9.42 1.57 -22.96
C ASN A 240 9.37 0.64 -24.18
N PHE A 241 10.53 0.12 -24.61
CA PHE A 241 10.59 -0.81 -25.74
C PHE A 241 10.22 -2.24 -25.35
N ALA A 242 10.27 -2.54 -24.06
CA ALA A 242 9.78 -3.81 -23.60
C ALA A 242 8.26 -3.80 -23.67
N ASP A 243 7.65 -4.62 -24.53
CA ASP A 243 6.20 -4.79 -24.59
C ASP A 243 5.77 -6.12 -23.97
N ALA A 244 4.46 -6.30 -23.79
CA ALA A 244 3.89 -7.51 -23.22
C ALA A 244 4.15 -8.79 -24.06
N LYS A 245 4.66 -8.67 -25.30
CA LYS A 245 4.99 -9.84 -26.13
C LYS A 245 6.33 -10.46 -25.74
N LEU A 246 7.16 -9.74 -24.99
CA LEU A 246 8.46 -10.24 -24.54
C LEU A 246 8.34 -11.20 -23.37
N GLY A 247 7.29 -11.10 -22.56
CA GLY A 247 7.09 -12.00 -21.43
C GLY A 247 5.88 -11.61 -20.57
N SER A 248 5.79 -12.21 -19.39
CA SER A 248 4.70 -11.94 -18.46
C SER A 248 4.63 -10.45 -18.09
N PRO A 249 3.45 -9.82 -18.09
CA PRO A 249 3.28 -8.45 -17.62
C PRO A 249 3.51 -8.32 -16.11
N TYR A 250 3.83 -9.41 -15.40
CA TYR A 250 4.08 -9.46 -13.96
C TYR A 250 5.52 -9.85 -13.58
N GLN A 251 6.36 -10.23 -14.54
CA GLN A 251 7.75 -10.67 -14.28
C GLN A 251 8.74 -9.85 -15.09
N ASN A 252 10.01 -9.88 -14.69
CA ASN A 252 11.06 -9.41 -15.57
C ASN A 252 11.38 -10.45 -16.64
N THR A 253 11.80 -9.96 -17.80
CA THR A 253 12.10 -10.75 -18.98
C THR A 253 13.57 -10.59 -19.35
N ARG A 254 14.23 -11.70 -19.68
CA ARG A 254 15.59 -11.72 -20.22
C ARG A 254 15.61 -11.25 -21.67
N LEU A 255 16.53 -10.34 -21.98
CA LEU A 255 16.88 -9.94 -23.33
C LEU A 255 18.27 -10.44 -23.70
N SER A 256 18.52 -10.58 -25.01
CA SER A 256 19.87 -10.69 -25.53
C SER A 256 20.51 -9.30 -25.64
N ALA A 257 21.85 -9.24 -25.63
CA ALA A 257 22.57 -7.99 -25.83
C ALA A 257 22.26 -7.38 -27.21
N GLU A 258 22.14 -8.21 -28.25
CA GLU A 258 21.79 -7.78 -29.60
C GLU A 258 20.41 -7.13 -29.66
N GLN A 259 19.44 -7.67 -28.91
CA GLN A 259 18.10 -7.09 -28.84
C GLN A 259 18.11 -5.72 -28.18
N LEU A 260 18.88 -5.56 -27.09
CA LEU A 260 19.05 -4.26 -26.44
C LEU A 260 19.78 -3.25 -27.33
N ILE A 261 20.81 -3.70 -28.06
CA ILE A 261 21.52 -2.89 -29.07
C ILE A 261 20.57 -2.42 -30.18
N LYS A 262 19.68 -3.31 -30.66
CA LYS A 262 18.69 -2.97 -31.68
C LYS A 262 17.70 -1.91 -31.19
N TRP A 263 17.32 -1.94 -29.92
CA TRP A 263 16.46 -0.91 -29.33
C TRP A 263 17.18 0.42 -29.12
N ASN A 264 18.48 0.36 -28.84
CA ASN A 264 19.36 1.50 -28.61
C ASN A 264 18.71 2.57 -27.71
N PRO A 265 18.46 2.26 -26.42
CA PRO A 265 17.87 3.21 -25.49
C PRO A 265 18.74 4.47 -25.34
N GLN A 266 18.08 5.61 -25.14
CA GLN A 266 18.75 6.89 -24.88
C GLN A 266 19.08 7.05 -23.39
N ILE A 267 18.29 6.44 -22.52
CA ILE A 267 18.46 6.43 -21.07
C ILE A 267 18.32 5.00 -20.55
N ILE A 268 19.24 4.58 -19.67
CA ILE A 268 19.13 3.34 -18.91
C ILE A 268 18.97 3.71 -17.43
N VAL A 269 17.91 3.18 -16.80
CA VAL A 269 17.74 3.22 -15.34
C VAL A 269 18.04 1.84 -14.77
N ALA A 270 19.00 1.75 -13.87
CA ALA A 270 19.51 0.52 -13.31
C ALA A 270 18.94 0.29 -11.91
N ASN A 271 18.38 -0.90 -11.71
CA ASN A 271 17.91 -1.33 -10.41
C ASN A 271 19.03 -1.39 -9.38
N LYS A 272 18.73 -1.01 -8.14
CA LYS A 272 19.66 -1.09 -7.01
C LYS A 272 19.23 -2.22 -6.07
N VAL A 273 19.50 -3.46 -6.50
CA VAL A 273 19.09 -4.72 -5.85
C VAL A 273 19.87 -5.02 -4.55
N GLU A 274 21.05 -4.42 -4.41
CA GLU A 274 21.98 -4.66 -3.29
C GLU A 274 21.39 -4.34 -1.90
N ALA A 275 20.34 -3.52 -1.83
CA ALA A 275 19.76 -3.05 -0.58
C ALA A 275 18.91 -4.09 0.18
N ARG A 276 18.67 -5.32 -0.31
CA ARG A 276 17.90 -6.34 0.44
C ARG A 276 18.49 -7.75 0.41
N GLY A 277 19.79 -7.86 0.14
CA GLY A 277 20.49 -9.14 0.10
C GLY A 277 20.27 -9.94 -1.20
N GLY A 278 19.80 -9.30 -2.28
CA GLY A 278 19.94 -9.89 -3.61
C GLY A 278 21.40 -9.92 -4.03
N GLU A 279 21.72 -10.77 -5.02
CA GLU A 279 23.05 -11.08 -5.58
C GLU A 279 23.73 -9.84 -6.19
N GLY A 280 24.07 -8.88 -5.33
CA GLY A 280 24.88 -7.73 -5.64
C GLY A 280 26.32 -8.07 -5.36
N GLY A 281 27.07 -8.41 -6.40
CA GLY A 281 28.52 -8.46 -6.32
C GLY A 281 29.12 -7.13 -5.83
N ALA A 282 30.44 -7.06 -5.70
CA ALA A 282 31.14 -5.87 -5.18
C ALA A 282 30.88 -4.55 -5.96
N ALA A 283 30.24 -4.60 -7.14
CA ALA A 283 30.00 -3.46 -8.02
C ALA A 283 28.51 -3.30 -8.35
N SER A 284 28.04 -2.05 -8.33
CA SER A 284 26.65 -1.71 -8.64
C SER A 284 26.22 -2.19 -10.04
N LEU A 285 24.93 -2.41 -10.26
CA LEU A 285 24.40 -2.79 -11.58
C LEU A 285 24.80 -1.77 -12.65
N ARG A 286 24.80 -0.47 -12.31
CA ARG A 286 25.29 0.59 -13.20
C ARG A 286 26.75 0.36 -13.58
N ALA A 287 27.63 0.07 -12.62
CA ALA A 287 29.05 -0.20 -12.90
C ALA A 287 29.23 -1.44 -13.79
N ARG A 288 28.45 -2.49 -13.55
CA ARG A 288 28.44 -3.70 -14.39
C ARG A 288 27.99 -3.42 -15.82
N ILE A 289 26.92 -2.63 -16.01
CA ILE A 289 26.45 -2.22 -17.35
C ILE A 289 27.53 -1.42 -18.09
N LEU A 290 28.14 -0.44 -17.42
CA LEU A 290 29.20 0.40 -18.02
C LEU A 290 30.47 -0.40 -18.35
N GLY A 291 30.78 -1.44 -17.57
CA GLY A 291 31.90 -2.34 -17.80
C GLY A 291 31.61 -3.52 -18.74
N ASN A 292 30.36 -3.70 -19.17
CA ASN A 292 29.97 -4.83 -19.99
C ASN A 292 30.37 -4.60 -21.46
N SER A 293 31.34 -5.37 -21.95
CA SER A 293 31.83 -5.27 -23.34
C SER A 293 30.75 -5.55 -24.38
N ALA A 294 29.72 -6.33 -24.05
CA ALA A 294 28.60 -6.58 -24.95
C ALA A 294 27.68 -5.35 -25.10
N LEU A 295 27.73 -4.40 -24.16
CA LEU A 295 26.85 -3.22 -24.12
C LEU A 295 27.57 -1.92 -24.46
N ASN A 296 28.90 -1.95 -24.66
CA ASN A 296 29.72 -0.77 -24.92
C ASN A 296 29.31 0.03 -26.17
N ASN A 297 28.59 -0.60 -27.09
CA ASN A 297 28.14 0.03 -28.33
C ASN A 297 26.84 0.82 -28.18
N LEU A 298 26.12 0.66 -27.07
CA LEU A 298 24.92 1.45 -26.77
C LEU A 298 25.26 2.93 -26.59
N ASP A 299 24.44 3.80 -27.19
CA ASP A 299 24.65 5.24 -27.06
C ASP A 299 24.51 5.70 -25.60
N ALA A 300 23.57 5.13 -24.85
CA ALA A 300 23.43 5.42 -23.42
C ALA A 300 24.68 5.05 -22.62
N VAL A 301 25.38 3.97 -22.96
CA VAL A 301 26.62 3.56 -22.28
C VAL A 301 27.77 4.49 -22.65
N LYS A 302 27.97 4.77 -23.95
CA LYS A 302 29.00 5.69 -24.46
C LYS A 302 28.88 7.09 -23.85
N ASN A 303 27.64 7.58 -23.72
CA ASN A 303 27.34 8.92 -23.24
C ASN A 303 27.11 8.98 -21.71
N GLY A 304 27.34 7.87 -20.99
CA GLY A 304 27.16 7.80 -19.54
C GLY A 304 25.73 8.00 -19.05
N GLN A 305 24.72 7.86 -19.92
CA GLN A 305 23.29 7.97 -19.63
C GLN A 305 22.73 6.70 -18.97
N VAL A 306 23.46 6.21 -17.98
CA VAL A 306 23.09 5.06 -17.14
C VAL A 306 22.99 5.57 -15.71
N TYR A 307 21.80 5.49 -15.12
CA TYR A 307 21.49 6.07 -13.81
C TYR A 307 21.01 5.00 -12.84
N GLU A 308 21.38 5.09 -11.57
CA GLU A 308 20.85 4.21 -10.52
C GLU A 308 19.53 4.74 -9.97
N ILE A 309 18.57 3.84 -9.78
CA ILE A 309 17.31 4.15 -9.12
C ILE A 309 17.57 4.31 -7.61
N PRO A 310 17.23 5.46 -6.99
CA PRO A 310 17.25 5.59 -5.54
C PRO A 310 16.30 4.59 -4.87
N CYS A 311 16.75 3.93 -3.79
CA CYS A 311 16.03 2.77 -3.27
C CYS A 311 15.83 2.69 -1.75
N ALA A 312 16.26 3.68 -1.00
CA ALA A 312 16.06 3.71 0.45
C ALA A 312 15.00 4.75 0.83
N PRO A 313 14.22 4.53 1.91
CA PRO A 313 13.94 3.21 2.49
C PRO A 313 13.15 2.29 1.55
N PHE A 314 12.55 2.84 0.50
CA PHE A 314 11.80 2.10 -0.52
C PHE A 314 12.17 2.56 -1.92
N SER A 315 12.17 1.62 -2.88
CA SER A 315 12.47 1.87 -4.30
C SER A 315 11.58 2.95 -4.90
N TRP A 316 12.20 3.95 -5.54
CA TRP A 316 11.49 4.96 -6.32
C TRP A 316 10.87 4.39 -7.61
N PHE A 317 11.07 3.10 -7.92
CA PHE A 317 10.49 2.44 -9.09
C PHE A 317 9.59 1.27 -8.74
N GLY A 318 10.06 0.26 -8.00
CA GLY A 318 9.24 -0.94 -7.91
C GLY A 318 9.79 -2.16 -7.19
N GLN A 319 10.92 -2.10 -6.48
CA GLN A 319 11.48 -3.29 -5.84
C GLN A 319 11.59 -3.14 -4.32
N PRO A 320 10.51 -3.39 -3.55
CA PRO A 320 9.14 -3.71 -3.97
C PRO A 320 8.36 -2.47 -4.41
N PRO A 321 7.21 -2.65 -5.08
CA PRO A 321 6.32 -1.56 -5.47
C PRO A 321 5.74 -0.89 -4.24
N SER A 322 5.69 0.43 -4.25
CA SER A 322 5.17 1.22 -3.13
C SER A 322 4.82 2.64 -3.56
N VAL A 323 4.32 3.46 -2.62
CA VAL A 323 4.07 4.89 -2.86
C VAL A 323 5.35 5.69 -3.15
N ALA A 324 6.55 5.17 -2.85
CA ALA A 324 7.82 5.85 -3.17
C ALA A 324 7.98 6.13 -4.67
N ARG A 325 7.26 5.37 -5.51
CA ARG A 325 7.07 5.63 -6.94
C ARG A 325 6.55 7.04 -7.26
N ILE A 326 5.78 7.67 -6.38
CA ILE A 326 5.31 9.05 -6.59
C ILE A 326 6.50 10.02 -6.63
N LEU A 327 7.47 9.89 -5.73
CA LEU A 327 8.72 10.65 -5.82
C LEU A 327 9.54 10.25 -7.05
N GLY A 328 9.52 8.96 -7.39
CA GLY A 328 10.12 8.43 -8.61
C GLY A 328 9.61 9.08 -9.89
N ILE A 329 8.33 9.44 -9.98
CA ILE A 329 7.76 10.19 -11.11
C ILE A 329 8.46 11.54 -11.25
N LYS A 330 8.61 12.29 -10.14
CA LYS A 330 9.29 13.60 -10.16
C LYS A 330 10.75 13.46 -10.57
N TRP A 331 11.46 12.52 -9.96
CA TRP A 331 12.86 12.22 -10.29
C TRP A 331 13.04 11.83 -11.75
N LEU A 332 12.28 10.85 -12.23
CA LEU A 332 12.41 10.33 -13.58
C LEU A 332 12.02 11.38 -14.62
N GLY A 333 10.94 12.13 -14.38
CA GLY A 333 10.50 13.22 -15.24
C GLY A 333 11.59 14.28 -15.39
N ASN A 334 12.15 14.76 -14.27
CA ASN A 334 13.24 15.74 -14.28
C ASN A 334 14.53 15.18 -14.91
N LEU A 335 14.84 13.90 -14.66
CA LEU A 335 16.00 13.22 -15.25
C LEU A 335 15.88 13.09 -16.77
N THR A 336 14.68 12.94 -17.32
CA THR A 336 14.47 12.62 -18.75
C THR A 336 14.08 13.84 -19.56
N TYR A 337 13.22 14.69 -19.02
CA TYR A 337 12.62 15.85 -19.67
C TYR A 337 12.76 17.12 -18.79
N PRO A 338 14.00 17.58 -18.50
CA PRO A 338 14.27 18.67 -17.55
C PRO A 338 13.70 20.03 -17.98
N ASP A 339 13.44 20.22 -19.28
CA ASP A 339 12.82 21.46 -19.78
C ASP A 339 11.31 21.52 -19.48
N GLN A 340 10.68 20.34 -19.29
CA GLN A 340 9.25 20.20 -19.03
C GLN A 340 8.98 19.95 -17.55
N PHE A 341 9.70 19.01 -16.93
CA PHE A 341 9.63 18.71 -15.50
C PHE A 341 10.69 19.53 -14.77
N LYS A 342 10.31 20.70 -14.27
CA LYS A 342 11.20 21.66 -13.61
C LYS A 342 11.19 21.52 -12.10
N TYR A 343 11.53 20.33 -11.61
CA TYR A 343 11.54 20.06 -10.18
C TYR A 343 12.92 20.35 -9.57
N ASP A 344 12.92 20.99 -8.40
CA ASP A 344 14.06 20.93 -7.50
C ASP A 344 14.03 19.57 -6.79
N ILE A 345 14.73 18.58 -7.36
CA ILE A 345 14.69 17.20 -6.87
C ILE A 345 15.19 17.09 -5.43
N GLU A 346 16.11 17.94 -4.99
CA GLU A 346 16.56 17.93 -3.61
C GLU A 346 15.43 18.36 -2.67
N LYS A 347 14.78 19.49 -2.97
CA LYS A 347 13.65 19.99 -2.18
C LYS A 347 12.48 19.00 -2.17
N GLU A 348 12.14 18.43 -3.32
CA GLU A 348 11.07 17.44 -3.46
C GLU A 348 11.36 16.17 -2.65
N THR A 349 12.62 15.72 -2.65
CA THR A 349 13.03 14.54 -1.86
C THR A 349 12.92 14.83 -0.37
N LYS A 350 13.39 15.99 0.10
CA LYS A 350 13.28 16.41 1.50
C LYS A 350 11.83 16.51 1.95
N GLU A 351 10.96 17.12 1.14
CA GLU A 351 9.53 17.23 1.44
C GLU A 351 8.84 15.87 1.51
N PHE A 352 9.15 14.97 0.57
CA PHE A 352 8.61 13.62 0.54
C PHE A 352 9.03 12.82 1.78
N TYR A 353 10.32 12.83 2.13
CA TYR A 353 10.82 12.12 3.31
C TYR A 353 10.21 12.62 4.61
N LYS A 354 10.08 13.95 4.75
CA LYS A 354 9.42 14.55 5.90
C LYS A 354 7.93 14.16 5.97
N THR A 355 7.25 14.16 4.83
CA THR A 355 5.80 13.95 4.76
C THR A 355 5.40 12.48 4.90
N PHE A 356 6.11 11.57 4.23
CA PHE A 356 5.78 10.14 4.18
C PHE A 356 6.53 9.32 5.23
N TYR A 357 7.75 9.70 5.60
CA TYR A 357 8.58 8.89 6.50
C TYR A 357 8.89 9.57 7.84
N SER A 358 8.38 10.79 8.06
CA SER A 358 8.67 11.60 9.24
C SER A 358 10.18 11.77 9.49
N TYR A 359 10.96 11.85 8.40
CA TYR A 359 12.42 11.94 8.43
C TYR A 359 12.89 13.27 7.82
N ASP A 360 13.64 14.07 8.58
CA ASP A 360 14.25 15.31 8.08
C ASP A 360 15.56 14.98 7.34
N LEU A 361 15.46 14.83 6.02
CA LEU A 361 16.57 14.44 5.16
C LEU A 361 17.64 15.55 5.07
N SER A 362 18.88 15.20 5.44
CA SER A 362 20.03 16.11 5.30
C SER A 362 20.57 16.18 3.87
N ASP A 363 21.33 17.22 3.55
CA ASP A 363 22.01 17.38 2.25
C ASP A 363 22.97 16.20 1.98
N LYS A 364 23.63 15.71 3.03
CA LYS A 364 24.50 14.54 2.96
C LYS A 364 23.70 13.29 2.61
N ASP A 365 22.56 13.07 3.26
CA ASP A 365 21.71 11.92 2.99
C ASP A 365 21.18 11.95 1.55
N PHE A 366 20.76 13.14 1.08
CA PHE A 366 20.36 13.34 -0.30
C PHE A 366 21.50 12.99 -1.28
N ALA A 367 22.69 13.55 -1.07
CA ALA A 367 23.85 13.30 -1.93
C ALA A 367 24.25 11.81 -1.97
N GLU A 368 24.20 11.11 -0.83
CA GLU A 368 24.43 9.66 -0.76
C GLU A 368 23.38 8.88 -1.55
N LEU A 369 22.11 9.20 -1.32
CA LEU A 369 20.95 8.55 -1.96
C LEU A 369 20.96 8.72 -3.49
N THR A 370 21.38 9.88 -3.99
CA THR A 370 21.30 10.24 -5.41
C THR A 370 22.64 10.28 -6.14
N SER A 371 23.71 9.76 -5.52
CA SER A 371 25.10 9.80 -6.04
C SER A 371 25.29 9.37 -7.51
N ASN A 372 24.47 8.43 -7.99
CA ASN A 372 24.46 7.94 -9.38
C ASN A 372 23.10 8.14 -10.08
N ALA A 373 22.22 8.97 -9.53
CA ALA A 373 20.82 9.08 -9.95
C ALA A 373 20.50 10.37 -10.72
N LEU A 374 21.39 11.36 -10.72
CA LEU A 374 21.17 12.68 -11.33
C LEU A 374 22.07 12.89 -12.55
N ARG A 375 21.65 13.75 -13.48
CA ARG A 375 22.55 14.25 -14.54
C ARG A 375 23.70 15.02 -13.88
N LYS A 376 24.90 14.86 -14.42
CA LYS A 376 26.08 15.62 -14.03
C LYS A 376 26.22 16.90 -14.84
#